data_AF-A0A970G7W0-F1
#
_entry.id   AF-A0A970G7W0-F1
#
_cell.length_a   1.000
_cell.length_b   1.000
_cell.length_c   1.000
_cell.angle_alpha   90.00
_cell.angle_beta   90.00
_cell.angle_gamma   90.00
#
_symmetry.space_group_name_H-M   'P 1'
#
loop_
_entity.id
_entity.type
_entity.pdbx_description
1 polymer ?
#
loop_
_entity_poly.entity_id
_entity_poly.type
_entity_poly.pdbx_seq_one_letter_code
_entity_poly.pdbx_strand_id
1 'polypeptide(L)' 'MDYQAEELHQALYQVNSMIAKCEKALENQKPGSAQHTLLTRRIKALKISRELMAEHLRAAQDERQA' A
#
# COMPACT_ATOMS: atom_id res chain seq x y z
N MET A 1 19.87 -0.11 5.45
CA MET A 1 18.86 0.17 6.48
C MET A 1 18.01 -1.08 6.50
N ASP A 2 18.24 -1.96 7.46
CA ASP A 2 17.53 -3.23 7.53
C ASP A 2 16.25 -2.98 8.30
N TYR A 3 15.13 -2.95 7.57
CA TYR A 3 13.82 -2.91 8.21
C TYR A 3 13.58 -4.27 8.87
N GLN A 4 13.16 -4.29 10.13
CA GLN A 4 12.76 -5.54 10.75
C GLN A 4 11.49 -6.05 10.04
N ALA A 5 11.38 -7.37 9.82
CA ALA A 5 10.23 -7.97 9.16
C ALA A 5 8.89 -7.54 9.81
N GLU A 6 8.89 -7.34 11.12
CA GLU A 6 7.74 -6.80 11.87
C GLU A 6 7.37 -5.37 11.43
N GLU A 7 8.36 -4.49 11.22
CA GLU A 7 8.12 -3.13 10.74
C GLU A 7 7.53 -3.12 9.32
N LEU A 8 7.99 -4.04 8.46
CA LEU A 8 7.44 -4.25 7.12
C LEU A 8 5.99 -4.76 7.18
N HIS A 9 5.68 -5.71 8.08
CA HIS A 9 4.32 -6.18 8.31
C HIS A 9 3.39 -5.07 8.82
N GLN A 10 3.85 -4.29 9.79
CA GLN A 10 3.14 -3.12 10.32
C GLN A 10 2.88 -2.10 9.20
N ALA A 11 3.90 -1.78 8.39
CA ALA A 11 3.77 -0.86 7.27
C ALA A 11 2.74 -1.36 6.24
N LEU A 12 2.80 -2.65 5.86
CA LEU A 12 1.83 -3.27 4.96
C LEU A 12 0.40 -3.18 5.50
N TYR A 13 0.21 -3.42 6.79
CA TYR A 13 -1.09 -3.27 7.45
C TYR A 13 -1.61 -1.83 7.32
N GLN A 14 -0.78 -0.82 7.62
CA GLN A 14 -1.18 0.59 7.52
C GLN A 14 -1.49 0.99 6.08
N VAL A 15 -0.68 0.58 5.10
CA VAL A 15 -0.91 0.86 3.68
C VAL A 15 -2.23 0.24 3.20
N ASN A 16 -2.53 -1.00 3.60
CA ASN A 16 -3.81 -1.63 3.28
C ASN A 16 -5.00 -0.86 3.89
N SER A 17 -4.88 -0.40 5.13
CA SER A 17 -5.91 0.45 5.76
C SER A 17 -6.12 1.77 5.00
N MET A 18 -5.03 2.41 4.56
CA MET A 18 -5.09 3.64 3.76
C MET A 18 -5.77 3.41 2.40
N ILE A 19 -5.48 2.29 1.74
CA ILE A 19 -6.14 1.90 0.48
C ILE A 19 -7.66 1.78 0.70
N ALA A 20 -8.09 1.00 1.69
CA ALA A 20 -9.51 0.78 1.97
C ALA A 20 -10.25 2.09 2.30
N LYS A 21 -9.60 2.99 3.08
CA LYS A 21 -10.16 4.33 3.36
C LYS A 21 -10.28 5.18 2.10
N CYS A 22 -9.30 5.14 1.21
CA CYS A 22 -9.35 5.87 -0.06
C CYS A 22 -10.43 5.30 -1.00
N GLU A 23 -10.58 3.98 -1.06
CA GLU A 23 -11.62 3.31 -1.86
C GLU A 23 -13.01 3.70 -1.36
N LYS A 24 -13.26 3.66 -0.05
CA LYS A 24 -14.52 4.14 0.55
C LYS A 24 -14.78 5.63 0.33
N ALA A 25 -13.73 6.45 0.37
CA ALA A 25 -13.86 7.88 0.06
C ALA A 25 -14.20 8.13 -1.42
N LEU A 26 -13.65 7.30 -2.33
CA LEU A 26 -13.85 7.38 -3.78
C LEU A 26 -15.30 7.06 -4.17
N GLU A 27 -15.95 6.09 -3.50
CA GLU A 27 -17.36 5.72 -3.74
C GLU A 27 -18.32 6.92 -3.69
N ASN A 28 -18.03 7.91 -2.85
CA ASN A 28 -18.86 9.10 -2.68
C ASN A 28 -18.46 10.27 -3.60
N GLN A 29 -17.42 10.12 -4.43
CA GLN A 29 -16.96 11.18 -5.31
C GLN A 29 -17.62 11.12 -6.69
N LYS A 30 -18.02 12.28 -7.22
CA LYS A 30 -18.50 12.39 -8.59
C LYS A 30 -17.40 11.98 -9.57
N PRO A 31 -17.66 11.04 -10.51
CA PRO A 31 -16.72 10.73 -11.59
C PRO A 31 -16.30 11.98 -12.35
N GLY A 32 -15.01 12.08 -12.66
CA GLY A 32 -14.42 13.24 -13.35
C GLY A 32 -14.16 14.46 -12.46
N SER A 33 -14.53 14.44 -11.17
CA SER A 33 -14.11 15.48 -10.24
C SER A 33 -12.60 15.41 -9.95
N ALA A 34 -12.03 16.55 -9.52
CA ALA A 34 -10.64 16.61 -9.08
C ALA A 34 -10.37 15.60 -7.94
N GLN A 35 -11.30 15.47 -6.99
CA GLN A 35 -11.20 14.54 -5.86
C GLN A 35 -11.25 13.07 -6.29
N HIS A 36 -12.15 12.71 -7.21
CA HIS A 36 -12.19 11.36 -7.77
C HIS A 36 -10.85 11.00 -8.43
N THR A 37 -10.30 11.93 -9.20
CA THR A 37 -9.03 11.73 -9.90
C THR A 37 -7.85 11.61 -8.92
N LEU A 38 -7.81 12.48 -7.90
CA LEU A 38 -6.79 12.46 -6.86
C LEU A 38 -6.81 11.13 -6.08
N LEU A 39 -7.98 10.71 -5.60
CA LEU A 39 -8.13 9.46 -4.85
C LEU A 39 -7.76 8.24 -5.70
N THR A 40 -8.17 8.22 -6.96
CA THR A 40 -7.78 7.15 -7.90
C THR A 40 -6.26 7.05 -8.05
N ARG A 41 -5.57 8.18 -8.22
CA ARG A 41 -4.10 8.21 -8.33
C ARG A 41 -3.43 7.78 -7.02
N ARG A 42 -3.96 8.23 -5.88
CA ARG A 42 -3.44 7.85 -4.55
C ARG A 42 -3.58 6.36 -4.30
N ILE A 43 -4.73 5.75 -4.63
CA ILE A 43 -4.93 4.29 -4.50
C ILE A 43 -3.91 3.54 -5.36
N LYS A 44 -3.69 3.96 -6.60
CA LYS A 44 -2.67 3.35 -7.48
C LYS A 44 -1.27 3.42 -6.87
N ALA A 45 -0.85 4.58 -6.38
CA ALA A 45 0.46 4.75 -5.74
C ALA A 45 0.62 3.88 -4.48
N LEU A 46 -0.41 3.80 -3.63
CA LEU A 46 -0.40 2.96 -2.43
C LEU A 46 -0.33 1.46 -2.78
N LYS A 47 -1.01 1.02 -3.85
CA LYS A 47 -0.95 -0.38 -4.31
C LYS A 47 0.45 -0.75 -4.80
N ILE A 48 1.13 0.15 -5.53
CA ILE A 48 2.54 -0.04 -5.95
C ILE A 48 3.45 -0.11 -4.73
N SER A 49 3.31 0.83 -3.79
CA SER A 49 4.11 0.84 -2.55
C SER A 49 3.96 -0.46 -1.75
N ARG A 50 2.72 -0.94 -1.60
CA ARG A 50 2.43 -2.23 -0.96
C ARG A 50 3.12 -3.40 -1.64
N GLU A 51 3.10 -3.44 -2.98
CA GLU A 51 3.70 -4.52 -3.75
C GLU A 51 5.22 -4.57 -3.57
N LEU A 52 5.89 -3.41 -3.59
CA LEU A 52 7.32 -3.29 -3.32
C LEU A 52 7.68 -3.72 -1.88
N MET A 53 6.87 -3.33 -0.89
CA MET A 53 7.06 -3.77 0.49
C MET A 53 6.90 -5.29 0.64
N ALA A 54 5.91 -5.87 -0.03
CA ALA A 54 5.68 -7.31 -0.01
C ALA A 54 6.79 -8.08 -0.73
N GLU A 55 7.33 -7.55 -1.81
CA GLU A 55 8.50 -8.10 -2.51
C GLU A 55 9.74 -8.12 -1.61
N HIS A 56 10.04 -6.99 -0.97
CA HIS A 56 11.17 -6.90 -0.06
C HIS A 56 11.02 -7.85 1.14
N LEU A 57 9.81 -8.00 1.67
CA LEU A 57 9.54 -8.95 2.75
C LEU A 57 9.77 -10.41 2.31
N ARG A 58 9.38 -10.80 1.09
CA ARG A 58 9.65 -12.15 0.56
C ARG A 58 11.16 -12.39 0.41
N ALA A 59 11.87 -11.45 -0.19
CA ALA A 59 13.33 -11.54 -0.36
C ALA A 59 14.05 -11.71 0.99
N ALA A 60 13.63 -10.97 2.02
CA ALA A 60 14.18 -11.07 3.38
C ALA A 60 13.83 -12.40 4.08
N GLN A 61 12.78 -13.11 3.66
CA GLN A 61 12.44 -14.44 4.17
C GLN A 61 13.28 -15.53 3.49
N ASP A 62 13.51 -15.40 2.18
CA ASP A 62 14.33 -16.33 1.39
C ASP A 62 15.81 -16.33 1.85
N GLU A 63 16.36 -15.16 2.18
CA GLU A 63 17.73 -15.02 2.71
C GLU A 63 17.94 -15.60 4.11
N ARG A 64 16.87 -15.74 4.91
CA ARG A 64 16.93 -16.33 6.26
C ARG A 64 16.79 -17.84 6.27
N GLN A 65 16.35 -18.43 5.16
CA GLN A 65 16.14 -19.87 5.01
C GLN A 65 17.29 -20.57 4.24
N ALA A 66 18.19 -19.81 3.62
CA ALA A 66 19.40 -20.27 2.94
C ALA A 66 20.62 -20.22 3.88
#